data_AF-A0A2R6MU74-F1
#
_entry.id   AF-A0A2R6MU74-F1
#
_cell.length_a   1.000
_cell.length_b   1.000
_cell.length_c   1.000
_cell.angle_alpha   90.00
_cell.angle_beta   90.00
_cell.angle_gamma   90.00
#
_symmetry.space_group_name_H-M   'P 1'
#
loop_
_entity.id
_entity.type
_entity.pdbx_description
1 polymer ?
#
loop_
_entity_poly.entity_id
_entity_poly.type
_entity_poly.pdbx_seq_one_letter_code
_entity_poly.pdbx_strand_id
1 'polypeptide(L)'
;MTGSGRAVDVEVNVFEVDDTVVFKHYFEDEKVFARLKPFYNHSQYRFDVPPEEFAELRSFLAEHGYELVVVEAVSKFVVVVEKYTAHPENIFTDSVMQRSTDGHNCFLLTDQYAVAGAVAEGATRLSDIDLPNPFR
;
A
#
# COMPACT_ATOMS: atom_id res chain seq x y z
N MET A 1 36.07 -15.65 5.70
CA MET A 1 35.17 -14.55 6.11
C MET A 1 34.47 -14.09 4.85
N THR A 2 33.31 -14.67 4.56
CA THR A 2 32.58 -14.41 3.33
C THR A 2 31.69 -13.23 3.60
N GLY A 3 31.99 -12.08 2.99
CA GLY A 3 31.10 -10.94 2.98
C GLY A 3 29.84 -11.33 2.22
N SER A 4 28.77 -11.64 2.94
CA SER A 4 27.43 -11.64 2.35
C SER A 4 27.10 -10.17 2.13
N GLY A 5 27.19 -9.72 0.89
CA GLY A 5 26.66 -8.42 0.51
C GLY A 5 25.21 -8.38 0.98
N ARG A 6 24.91 -7.47 1.90
CA ARG A 6 23.55 -7.19 2.33
C ARG A 6 22.76 -6.95 1.05
N ALA A 7 21.77 -7.79 0.76
CA ALA A 7 20.75 -7.43 -0.21
C ALA A 7 20.22 -6.05 0.23
N VAL A 8 20.03 -5.15 -0.72
CA VAL A 8 19.44 -3.85 -0.41
C VAL A 8 18.01 -4.16 0.00
N ASP A 9 17.68 -3.99 1.29
CA ASP A 9 16.34 -4.29 1.78
C ASP A 9 15.37 -3.32 1.10
N VAL A 10 14.41 -3.87 0.36
CA VAL A 10 13.32 -3.11 -0.26
C VAL A 10 12.22 -2.94 0.77
N GLU A 11 12.00 -1.70 1.22
CA GLU A 11 10.92 -1.39 2.16
C GLU A 11 9.57 -1.34 1.43
N VAL A 12 8.59 -2.06 1.97
CA VAL A 12 7.22 -2.10 1.48
C VAL A 12 6.28 -1.72 2.61
N ASN A 13 5.56 -0.60 2.46
CA ASN A 13 4.55 -0.21 3.43
C ASN A 13 3.35 -1.16 3.36
N VAL A 14 2.89 -1.56 4.54
CA VAL A 14 1.68 -2.36 4.70
C VAL A 14 0.69 -1.64 5.60
N PHE A 15 -0.59 -1.85 5.33
CA PHE A 15 -1.68 -1.15 6.00
C PHE A 15 -2.67 -2.16 6.55
N GLU A 16 -3.09 -1.98 7.81
CA GLU A 16 -4.18 -2.75 8.40
C GLU A 16 -5.50 -2.04 8.11
N VAL A 17 -6.39 -2.71 7.34
CA VAL A 17 -7.71 -2.22 6.95
C VAL A 17 -8.72 -3.36 7.09
N ASP A 18 -9.81 -3.13 7.81
CA ASP A 18 -10.87 -4.12 8.08
C ASP A 18 -10.31 -5.50 8.52
N ASP A 19 -9.44 -5.51 9.54
CA ASP A 19 -8.78 -6.72 10.07
C ASP A 19 -7.95 -7.51 9.04
N THR A 20 -7.53 -6.88 7.94
CA THR A 20 -6.68 -7.47 6.91
C THR A 20 -5.45 -6.60 6.67
N VAL A 21 -4.29 -7.23 6.49
CA VAL A 21 -3.08 -6.51 6.09
C VAL A 21 -3.03 -6.42 4.58
N VAL A 22 -3.03 -5.20 4.05
CA VAL A 22 -3.03 -4.91 2.60
C VAL A 22 -1.78 -4.16 2.18
N PHE A 23 -1.22 -4.55 1.04
CA PHE A 23 -0.09 -3.85 0.41
C PHE A 23 0.03 -4.17 -1.07
N LYS A 24 0.78 -3.33 -1.79
CA LYS A 24 1.05 -3.49 -3.22
C LYS A 24 2.55 -3.45 -3.45
N HIS A 25 3.07 -4.49 -4.09
CA HIS A 25 4.46 -4.56 -4.49
C HIS A 25 4.63 -5.52 -5.66
N TYR A 26 5.56 -5.22 -6.56
CA TYR A 26 5.92 -6.12 -7.65
C TYR A 26 7.14 -6.93 -7.24
N PHE A 27 6.97 -8.24 -7.06
CA PHE A 27 8.06 -9.15 -6.72
C PHE A 27 8.68 -9.73 -8.00
N GLU A 28 9.98 -9.51 -8.20
CA GLU A 28 10.72 -10.07 -9.33
C GLU A 28 11.06 -11.57 -9.14
N ASP A 29 11.19 -12.02 -7.88
CA ASP A 29 11.50 -13.41 -7.54
C ASP A 29 10.23 -14.28 -7.63
N GLU A 30 10.23 -15.22 -8.57
CA GLU A 30 9.13 -16.17 -8.79
C GLU A 30 8.82 -17.00 -7.54
N LYS A 31 9.83 -17.34 -6.71
CA LYS A 31 9.61 -18.07 -5.46
C LYS A 31 8.87 -17.23 -4.43
N VAL A 32 9.23 -15.95 -4.34
CA VAL A 32 8.55 -15.01 -3.46
C VAL A 32 7.10 -14.85 -3.92
N PHE A 33 6.88 -14.58 -5.21
CA PHE A 33 5.53 -14.45 -5.74
C PHE A 33 4.71 -15.74 -5.56
N ALA A 34 5.29 -16.93 -5.77
CA ALA A 34 4.60 -18.19 -5.56
C ALA A 34 4.13 -18.38 -4.11
N ARG A 35 4.91 -17.96 -3.10
CA ARG A 35 4.51 -18.00 -1.68
C ARG A 35 3.36 -17.03 -1.38
N LEU A 36 3.36 -15.85 -2.01
CA LEU A 36 2.34 -14.83 -1.81
C LEU A 36 1.09 -15.02 -2.66
N LYS A 37 1.15 -15.84 -3.70
CA LYS A 37 0.05 -16.09 -4.65
C LYS A 37 -1.31 -16.38 -3.96
N PRO A 38 -1.39 -17.15 -2.86
CA PRO A 38 -2.67 -17.38 -2.17
C PRO A 38 -3.33 -16.10 -1.64
N PHE A 39 -2.54 -15.07 -1.35
CA PHE A 39 -2.98 -13.78 -0.81
C PHE A 39 -3.18 -12.72 -1.90
N TYR A 40 -2.88 -13.02 -3.16
CA TYR A 40 -2.94 -12.04 -4.23
C TYR A 40 -4.37 -11.83 -4.75
N ASN A 41 -4.87 -10.61 -4.59
CA ASN A 41 -6.17 -10.18 -5.10
C ASN A 41 -6.04 -9.66 -6.53
N HIS A 42 -6.34 -10.50 -7.51
CA HIS A 42 -6.28 -10.15 -8.93
C HIS A 42 -7.24 -9.02 -9.35
N SER A 43 -8.31 -8.78 -8.59
CA SER A 43 -9.27 -7.71 -8.92
C SER A 43 -8.78 -6.35 -8.45
N GLN A 44 -8.00 -6.31 -7.36
CA GLN A 44 -7.49 -5.09 -6.74
C GLN A 44 -5.99 -4.88 -6.98
N TYR A 45 -5.31 -5.84 -7.62
CA TYR A 45 -3.86 -5.83 -7.89
C TYR A 45 -3.02 -5.54 -6.64
N ARG A 46 -3.35 -6.21 -5.54
CA ARG A 46 -2.70 -6.08 -4.22
C ARG A 46 -2.68 -7.41 -3.49
N PHE A 47 -1.95 -7.48 -2.39
CA PHE A 47 -2.00 -8.62 -1.46
C PHE A 47 -2.94 -8.31 -0.31
N ASP A 48 -3.81 -9.26 0.01
CA ASP A 48 -4.74 -9.26 1.15
C ASP A 48 -4.30 -10.41 2.07
N VAL A 49 -3.59 -10.09 3.15
CA VAL A 49 -2.98 -11.08 4.05
C VAL A 49 -3.74 -11.10 5.38
N PRO A 50 -4.30 -12.25 5.78
CA PRO A 50 -4.89 -12.41 7.10
C PRO A 50 -3.86 -12.17 8.22
N PRO A 51 -4.24 -11.55 9.36
CA PRO A 51 -3.33 -11.26 10.45
C PRO A 51 -2.57 -12.49 10.99
N GLU A 52 -3.21 -13.67 10.96
CA GLU A 52 -2.61 -14.93 11.39
C GLU A 52 -1.45 -15.41 10.52
N GLU A 53 -1.46 -15.07 9.22
CA GLU A 53 -0.40 -15.43 8.26
C GLU A 53 0.69 -14.35 8.19
N PHE A 54 0.40 -13.12 8.66
CA PHE A 54 1.25 -11.96 8.44
C PHE A 54 2.65 -12.09 9.06
N ALA A 55 2.74 -12.63 10.29
CA ALA A 55 4.03 -12.74 10.99
C ALA A 55 5.00 -13.71 10.29
N GLU A 56 4.48 -14.85 9.80
CA GLU A 56 5.27 -15.81 9.03
C GLU A 56 5.67 -15.20 7.68
N LEU A 57 4.73 -14.57 6.99
CA LEU A 57 4.98 -13.97 5.69
C LEU A 57 6.03 -12.85 5.76
N ARG A 58 5.96 -11.99 6.78
CA ARG A 58 6.95 -10.94 7.01
C ARG A 58 8.35 -11.51 7.21
N SER A 59 8.47 -12.58 8.00
CA SER A 59 9.76 -13.23 8.24
C SER A 59 10.34 -13.81 6.95
N PHE A 60 9.50 -14.50 6.17
CA PHE A 60 9.88 -15.03 4.85
C PHE A 60 10.35 -13.91 3.90
N LEU A 61 9.62 -12.81 3.82
CA LEU A 61 9.98 -11.69 2.95
C LEU A 61 11.30 -11.01 3.35
N ALA A 62 11.54 -10.86 4.66
CA ALA A 62 12.78 -10.32 5.18
C ALA A 62 14.00 -11.18 4.79
N GLU A 63 13.87 -12.51 4.83
CA GLU A 63 14.92 -13.43 4.37
C GLU A 63 15.20 -13.31 2.85
N HIS A 64 14.24 -12.78 2.10
CA HIS A 64 14.32 -12.53 0.66
C HIS A 64 14.63 -11.07 0.30
N GLY A 65 14.97 -10.22 1.28
CA GLY A 65 15.38 -8.83 1.06
C GLY A 65 14.23 -7.82 0.94
N TYR A 66 13.05 -8.16 1.45
CA TYR A 66 11.89 -7.27 1.51
C TYR A 66 11.46 -7.04 2.96
N GLU A 67 11.52 -5.78 3.42
CA GLU A 67 11.08 -5.42 4.76
C GLU A 67 9.65 -4.88 4.71
N LEU A 68 8.70 -5.58 5.35
CA LEU A 68 7.34 -5.09 5.50
C LEU A 68 7.24 -4.12 6.68
N VAL A 69 6.88 -2.87 6.39
CA VAL A 69 6.76 -1.79 7.36
C VAL A 69 5.28 -1.51 7.65
N VAL A 70 4.84 -1.85 8.86
CA VAL A 70 3.45 -1.58 9.29
C VAL A 70 3.26 -0.09 9.54
N VAL A 71 2.34 0.52 8.79
CA VAL A 71 2.03 1.94 8.92
C VAL A 71 1.01 2.19 10.02
N GLU A 72 1.42 2.84 11.10
CA GLU A 72 0.52 3.22 12.20
C GLU A 72 -0.46 4.33 11.78
N ALA A 73 0.05 5.36 11.10
CA ALA A 73 -0.72 6.54 10.72
C ALA A 73 -1.23 6.45 9.27
N VAL A 74 -2.17 5.53 9.02
CA VAL A 74 -2.77 5.26 7.68
C VAL A 74 -3.24 6.55 7.00
N SER A 75 -3.84 7.49 7.73
CA SER A 75 -4.33 8.77 7.17
C SER A 75 -3.25 9.60 6.47
N LYS A 76 -1.96 9.45 6.82
CA LYS A 76 -0.85 10.13 6.15
C LYS A 76 -0.59 9.63 4.73
N PHE A 77 -1.15 8.47 4.37
CA PHE A 77 -1.03 7.85 3.06
C PHE A 77 -2.34 7.96 2.27
N VAL A 78 -3.33 8.69 2.79
CA VAL A 78 -4.62 8.87 2.14
C VAL A 78 -4.68 10.23 1.46
N VAL A 79 -5.01 10.21 0.18
CA VAL A 79 -5.41 11.39 -0.57
C VAL A 79 -6.86 11.28 -1.00
N VAL A 80 -7.48 12.41 -1.26
CA VAL A 80 -8.86 12.54 -1.70
C VAL A 80 -8.92 13.35 -2.99
N VAL A 81 -9.86 12.98 -3.84
CA VAL A 81 -10.18 13.67 -5.10
C VAL A 81 -11.70 13.83 -5.14
N GLU A 82 -12.18 15.03 -5.43
CA GLU A 82 -13.61 15.25 -5.65
C GLU A 82 -14.14 14.33 -6.77
N LYS A 83 -15.37 13.86 -6.63
CA LYS A 83 -15.98 13.08 -7.72
C LYS A 83 -16.23 13.98 -8.92
N TYR A 84 -16.14 13.40 -10.11
CA TYR A 84 -16.39 14.07 -11.39
C TYR A 84 -15.39 15.17 -11.76
N THR A 85 -14.25 15.23 -11.07
CA THR A 85 -13.09 16.05 -11.48
C THR A 85 -12.05 15.20 -12.20
N ALA A 86 -11.04 15.85 -12.79
CA ALA A 86 -9.86 15.14 -13.26
C ALA A 86 -9.17 14.44 -12.09
N HIS A 87 -8.73 13.21 -12.32
CA HIS A 87 -7.90 12.44 -11.39
C HIS A 87 -6.43 12.59 -11.76
N PRO A 88 -5.51 12.52 -10.80
CA PRO A 88 -4.09 12.34 -11.08
C PRO A 88 -3.88 11.10 -11.95
N GLU A 89 -2.97 11.17 -12.91
CA GLU A 89 -2.83 10.18 -13.99
C GLU A 89 -2.49 8.78 -13.43
N ASN A 90 -1.66 8.74 -12.40
CA ASN A 90 -1.14 7.50 -11.81
C ASN A 90 -1.83 7.07 -10.51
N ILE A 91 -2.87 7.78 -10.05
CA ILE A 91 -3.45 7.56 -8.72
C ILE A 91 -3.95 6.13 -8.49
N PHE A 92 -4.46 5.47 -9.54
CA PHE A 92 -4.91 4.08 -9.47
C PHE A 92 -3.75 3.09 -9.42
N THR A 93 -2.66 3.39 -10.13
CA THR A 93 -1.45 2.57 -10.14
C THR A 93 -0.74 2.65 -8.79
N ASP A 94 -0.72 3.82 -8.17
CA ASP A 94 -0.02 4.05 -6.92
C ASP A 94 -0.91 3.79 -5.68
N SER A 95 -2.17 3.43 -5.90
CA SER A 95 -3.13 3.11 -4.85
C SER A 95 -3.12 1.61 -4.50
N VAL A 96 -3.06 1.33 -3.20
CA VAL A 96 -3.32 0.02 -2.58
C VAL A 96 -4.83 -0.24 -2.49
N MET A 97 -5.62 0.78 -2.17
CA MET A 97 -7.07 0.64 -2.03
C MET A 97 -7.77 1.97 -2.30
N GLN A 98 -8.95 1.90 -2.92
CA GLN A 98 -9.84 3.03 -3.07
C GLN A 98 -11.18 2.81 -2.35
N ARG A 99 -11.75 3.89 -1.81
CA ARG A 99 -13.12 3.97 -1.28
C ARG A 99 -13.74 5.30 -1.67
N SER A 100 -15.07 5.38 -1.70
CA SER A 100 -15.76 6.63 -1.95
C SER A 100 -16.61 7.02 -0.75
N THR A 101 -16.47 8.25 -0.25
CA THR A 101 -17.30 8.80 0.83
C THR A 101 -17.58 10.28 0.57
N ASP A 102 -18.75 10.78 0.97
CA ASP A 102 -19.14 12.20 0.97
C ASP A 102 -18.72 12.99 -0.28
N GLY A 103 -19.01 12.45 -1.46
CA GLY A 103 -18.69 13.13 -2.73
C GLY A 103 -17.23 13.06 -3.16
N HIS A 104 -16.37 12.35 -2.43
CA HIS A 104 -14.95 12.17 -2.71
C HIS A 104 -14.60 10.72 -3.04
N ASN A 105 -13.54 10.56 -3.82
CA ASN A 105 -12.81 9.31 -3.98
C ASN A 105 -11.55 9.40 -3.11
N CYS A 106 -11.40 8.48 -2.19
CA CYS A 106 -10.28 8.37 -1.27
C CYS A 106 -9.37 7.24 -1.75
N PHE A 107 -8.07 7.51 -1.80
CA PHE A 107 -7.05 6.59 -2.27
C PHE A 107 -6.01 6.41 -1.18
N LEU A 108 -5.81 5.16 -0.75
CA LEU A 108 -4.72 4.76 0.13
C LEU A 108 -3.52 4.41 -0.76
N LEU A 109 -2.45 5.20 -0.67
CA LEU A 109 -1.30 5.11 -1.57
C LEU A 109 -0.16 4.27 -0.99
N THR A 110 0.70 3.74 -1.86
CA THR A 110 1.80 2.83 -1.50
C THR A 110 2.84 3.47 -0.58
N ASP A 111 3.14 4.75 -0.78
CA ASP A 111 4.20 5.45 -0.07
C ASP A 111 4.01 6.98 -0.11
N GLN A 112 4.92 7.70 0.55
CA GLN A 112 4.87 9.17 0.64
C GLN A 112 5.26 9.86 -0.68
N TYR A 113 5.97 9.21 -1.60
CA TYR A 113 6.25 9.75 -2.92
C TYR A 113 4.98 9.73 -3.78
N ALA A 114 4.22 8.63 -3.73
CA ALA A 114 2.90 8.55 -4.36
C ALA A 114 1.95 9.64 -3.81
N VAL A 115 1.93 9.86 -2.49
CA VAL A 115 1.16 10.96 -1.88
C VAL A 115 1.58 12.31 -2.43
N ALA A 116 2.88 12.60 -2.47
CA ALA A 116 3.39 13.86 -2.97
C ALA A 116 3.05 14.07 -4.46
N GLY A 117 3.17 13.03 -5.28
CA GLY A 117 2.81 13.05 -6.71
C GLY A 117 1.32 13.33 -6.92
N ALA A 118 0.45 12.59 -6.25
CA ALA A 118 -0.99 12.80 -6.34
C ALA A 118 -1.39 14.23 -5.90
N VAL A 119 -0.77 14.76 -4.85
CA VAL A 119 -1.01 16.14 -4.39
C VAL A 119 -0.51 17.17 -5.39
N ALA A 120 0.65 16.96 -6.01
CA ALA A 120 1.17 17.84 -7.06
C ALA A 120 0.24 17.89 -8.29
N GLU A 121 -0.51 16.81 -8.53
CA GLU A 121 -1.51 16.68 -9.60
C GLU A 121 -2.93 17.09 -9.18
N GLY A 122 -3.10 17.66 -7.98
CA GLY A 122 -4.36 18.27 -7.53
C GLY A 122 -5.21 17.45 -6.56
N ALA A 123 -4.73 16.29 -6.09
CA ALA A 123 -5.35 15.62 -4.95
C ALA A 123 -5.11 16.40 -3.65
N THR A 124 -5.99 16.20 -2.66
CA THR A 124 -5.82 16.80 -1.32
C THR A 124 -5.50 15.70 -0.31
N ARG A 125 -4.62 15.93 0.66
CA ARG A 125 -4.40 14.93 1.72
C ARG A 125 -5.64 14.84 2.59
N LEU A 126 -5.96 13.64 3.06
CA LEU A 126 -7.06 13.46 4.02
C LEU A 126 -6.84 14.30 5.29
N SER A 127 -5.59 14.47 5.73
CA SER A 127 -5.24 15.29 6.90
C SER A 127 -5.60 16.78 6.77
N ASP A 128 -5.81 17.24 5.54
CA ASP A 128 -5.99 18.66 5.22
C ASP A 128 -7.48 19.02 5.05
N ILE A 129 -8.38 18.03 5.18
CA ILE A 129 -9.83 18.21 5.08
C ILE A 129 -10.55 17.52 6.24
N ASP A 130 -11.75 18.03 6.57
CA ASP A 130 -12.59 17.44 7.60
C ASP A 130 -13.45 16.31 7.00
N LEU A 131 -12.83 15.15 6.81
CA LEU A 131 -13.45 13.94 6.29
C LEU A 131 -13.02 12.73 7.13
N PRO A 132 -13.94 11.82 7.50
CA PRO A 132 -13.57 10.60 8.22
C PRO A 132 -12.63 9.74 7.36
N ASN A 133 -11.66 9.07 8.01
CA ASN A 133 -10.79 8.13 7.32
C ASN A 133 -11.59 6.88 6.92
N PRO A 134 -11.79 6.61 5.61
CA PRO A 134 -12.62 5.48 5.20
C PRO A 134 -11.91 4.14 5.34
N PHE A 135 -10.63 4.10 5.74
CA PHE A 135 -9.79 2.90 5.87
C PHE A 135 -9.49 2.51 7.33
N ARG A 136 -10.20 3.08 8.30
CA ARG A 136 -10.05 2.82 9.73
C ARG A 136 -11.40 2.58 10.39
#